data_AF-A0A2I3HFL1-F1
#
_entry.id   AF-A0A2I3HFL1-F1
#
_cell.length_a   1.000
_cell.length_b   1.000
_cell.length_c   1.000
_cell.angle_alpha   90.00
_cell.angle_beta   90.00
_cell.angle_gamma   90.00
#
_symmetry.space_group_name_H-M   'P 1'
#
loop_
_entity.id
_entity.type
_entity.pdbx_description
1 polymer ?
#
loop_
_entity_poly.entity_id
_entity_poly.type
_entity_poly.pdbx_seq_one_letter_code
_entity_poly.pdbx_strand_id
1 'polypeptide(L)'
;MSRQAKDDFLRHYTVSDPRTHPKGYTEYKVTAQFISKKDPEDVKEVVVWKRYSDFRKLHGNLAYTRRFEASVIEERRKGAEDLLRFTVHIPALNNSPQLKEFFRGGEVTRPLEVSGDLHILPPPLIPTPPPDDPRLPQLLPAERRGLEELEVPVDPPPSSPAQEALDLLFHCESTEEASSSPARGSLTEAELALFDPFSKEGDPLPARQEGVKKKAAEYLKRAEEILRLHLSQLPP
;
A
#
# COMPACT_ATOMS: atom_id res chain seq x y z
N MET A 1 -14.13 -10.04 11.25
CA MET A 1 -13.84 -9.59 12.63
C MET A 1 -13.07 -8.28 12.55
N SER A 2 -13.64 -7.20 13.10
CA SER A 2 -13.13 -5.83 12.98
C SER A 2 -11.81 -5.67 13.76
N ARG A 3 -10.73 -5.25 13.08
CA ARG A 3 -9.45 -4.91 13.71
C ARG A 3 -9.58 -3.61 14.50
N GLN A 4 -9.95 -3.73 15.76
CA GLN A 4 -10.12 -2.60 16.67
C GLN A 4 -8.95 -2.53 17.67
N ALA A 5 -7.71 -2.46 17.15
CA ALA A 5 -6.55 -1.98 17.91
C ALA A 5 -6.36 -0.46 17.70
N LYS A 6 -7.46 0.25 17.41
CA LYS A 6 -7.40 1.67 17.08
C LYS A 6 -7.45 2.46 18.38
N ASP A 7 -6.30 3.02 18.70
CA ASP A 7 -6.21 4.35 19.31
C ASP A 7 -6.25 4.37 20.85
N ASP A 8 -5.54 3.46 21.51
CA ASP A 8 -5.32 3.48 22.98
C ASP A 8 -4.27 4.52 23.42
N PHE A 9 -3.41 4.97 22.50
CA PHE A 9 -2.34 5.93 22.76
C PHE A 9 -2.39 7.08 21.76
N LEU A 10 -2.44 8.31 22.26
CA LEU A 10 -2.21 9.51 21.46
C LEU A 10 -0.71 9.65 21.22
N ARG A 11 -0.32 9.81 19.95
CA ARG A 11 1.07 9.98 19.55
C ARG A 11 1.35 11.44 19.22
N HIS A 12 2.35 12.03 19.85
CA HIS A 12 2.82 13.38 19.56
C HIS A 12 4.30 13.35 19.15
N TYR A 13 4.64 14.05 18.07
CA TYR A 13 6.00 14.11 17.54
C TYR A 13 6.51 15.54 17.54
N THR A 14 7.75 15.74 18.00
CA THR A 14 8.43 17.03 17.99
C THR A 14 9.81 16.88 17.37
N VAL A 15 10.20 17.85 16.53
CA VAL A 15 11.55 17.94 15.97
C VAL A 15 12.15 19.26 16.43
N SER A 16 13.20 19.22 17.23
CA SER A 16 13.82 20.37 17.90
C SER A 16 15.34 20.32 17.88
N ASP A 17 15.97 21.30 18.53
CA ASP A 17 17.40 21.33 18.88
C ASP A 17 18.35 21.02 17.71
N PRO A 18 18.36 21.82 16.63
CA PRO A 18 19.27 21.58 15.52
C PRO A 18 20.72 21.69 15.99
N ARG A 19 21.55 20.67 15.69
CA ARG A 19 22.97 20.64 16.03
C ARG A 19 23.85 20.24 14.85
N THR A 20 25.07 20.76 14.83
CA THR A 20 26.10 20.33 13.87
C THR A 20 26.76 19.05 14.38
N HIS A 21 26.68 17.98 13.59
CA HIS A 21 27.40 16.74 13.84
C HIS A 21 28.88 16.91 13.46
N PRO A 22 29.84 16.26 14.16
CA PRO A 22 31.28 16.35 13.85
C PRO A 22 31.67 16.04 12.40
N LYS A 23 30.82 15.29 11.69
CA LYS A 23 30.98 14.95 10.26
C LYS A 23 30.45 16.02 9.30
N GLY A 24 30.07 17.21 9.78
CA GLY A 24 29.70 18.37 8.96
C GLY A 24 28.25 18.42 8.47
N TYR A 25 27.34 17.60 9.02
CA TYR A 25 25.91 17.63 8.70
C TYR A 25 25.06 18.01 9.92
N THR A 26 23.83 18.47 9.69
CA THR A 26 22.89 18.83 10.76
C THR A 26 22.08 17.64 11.22
N GLU A 27 22.00 17.45 12.54
CA GLU A 27 21.09 16.52 13.21
C GLU A 27 20.02 17.31 13.98
N TYR A 28 18.86 16.70 14.12
CA TYR A 28 17.72 17.22 14.86
C TYR A 28 17.36 16.23 15.96
N LYS A 29 16.97 16.74 17.12
CA LYS A 29 16.36 15.94 18.18
C LYS A 29 14.93 15.63 17.76
N VAL A 30 14.60 14.36 17.69
CA VAL A 30 13.26 13.87 17.38
C VAL A 30 12.71 13.20 18.63
N THR A 31 11.64 13.77 19.15
CA THR A 31 10.93 13.26 20.31
C THR A 31 9.61 12.65 19.84
N ALA A 32 9.35 11.41 20.23
CA ALA A 32 8.07 10.73 20.09
C ALA A 32 7.49 10.49 21.48
N GLN A 33 6.30 11.04 21.75
CA GLN A 33 5.56 10.85 22.98
C GLN A 33 4.35 9.97 22.72
N PHE A 34 4.13 8.98 23.59
CA PHE A 34 2.99 8.08 23.58
C PHE A 34 2.21 8.31 24.87
N ILE A 35 1.03 8.90 24.75
CA ILE A 35 0.18 9.29 25.87
C ILE A 35 -0.98 8.31 25.93
N SER A 36 -1.08 7.54 27.02
CA SER A 36 -2.22 6.63 27.22
C SER A 36 -3.51 7.44 27.29
N LYS A 37 -4.54 7.03 26.53
CA LYS A 37 -5.85 7.68 26.61
C LYS A 37 -6.60 7.38 27.90
N LYS A 38 -6.25 6.29 28.58
CA LYS A 38 -6.86 5.88 29.85
C LYS A 38 -6.26 6.66 31.01
N ASP A 39 -4.96 6.88 30.95
CA ASP A 39 -4.17 7.57 31.96
C ASP A 39 -3.30 8.63 31.27
N PRO A 40 -3.78 9.87 31.07
CA PRO A 40 -3.04 10.89 30.33
C PRO A 40 -1.72 11.32 31.01
N GLU A 41 -1.51 10.94 32.27
CA GLU A 41 -0.26 11.12 33.00
C GLU A 41 0.80 10.05 32.66
N ASP A 42 0.41 8.88 32.11
CA ASP A 42 1.33 7.85 31.62
C ASP A 42 1.84 8.23 30.22
N VAL A 43 2.85 9.11 30.21
CA VAL A 43 3.53 9.57 29.00
C VAL A 43 4.85 8.83 28.85
N LYS A 44 4.98 8.04 27.78
CA LYS A 44 6.24 7.40 27.39
C LYS A 44 6.93 8.24 26.34
N GLU A 45 8.18 8.63 26.59
CA GLU A 45 8.96 9.46 25.67
C GLU A 45 10.14 8.68 25.08
N VAL A 46 10.31 8.79 23.76
CA VAL A 46 11.48 8.29 23.02
C VAL A 46 12.16 9.47 22.34
N VAL A 47 13.48 9.60 22.54
CA VAL A 47 14.28 10.65 21.93
C VAL A 47 15.37 10.04 21.07
N VAL A 48 15.44 10.47 19.80
CA VAL A 48 16.49 10.08 18.86
C VAL A 48 17.09 11.30 18.16
N TRP A 49 18.32 11.19 17.67
CA TRP A 49 18.95 12.22 16.85
C TRP A 49 19.02 11.74 15.40
N LYS A 50 18.47 12.52 14.47
CA LYS A 50 18.36 12.15 13.05
C LYS A 50 18.71 13.32 12.13
N ARG A 51 19.23 13.03 10.94
CA ARG A 51 19.50 14.04 9.90
C ARG A 51 18.32 14.13 8.95
N TYR A 52 18.24 15.23 8.17
CA TYR A 52 17.17 15.42 7.18
C TYR A 52 16.99 14.23 6.21
N SER A 53 18.10 13.61 5.80
CA SER A 53 18.11 12.45 4.91
C SER A 53 17.31 11.26 5.46
N ASP A 54 17.27 11.06 6.78
CA ASP A 54 16.52 9.95 7.41
C ASP A 54 15.02 10.16 7.25
N PHE A 55 14.54 11.40 7.41
CA PHE A 55 13.13 11.74 7.20
C PHE A 55 12.69 11.56 5.76
N ARG A 56 13.58 11.89 4.79
CA ARG A 56 13.30 11.65 3.37
C ARG A 56 13.15 10.15 3.07
N LYS A 57 14.02 9.31 3.64
CA LYS A 57 13.91 7.84 3.55
C LYS A 57 12.62 7.35 4.18
N LEU A 58 12.30 7.82 5.40
CA LEU A 58 11.05 7.48 6.09
C LEU A 58 9.82 7.85 5.25
N HIS A 59 9.76 9.08 4.73
CA HIS A 59 8.67 9.53 3.87
C HIS A 59 8.53 8.68 2.61
N GLY A 60 9.63 8.34 1.94
CA GLY A 60 9.61 7.47 0.76
C GLY A 60 9.01 6.09 1.07
N ASN A 61 9.45 5.47 2.16
CA ASN A 61 8.94 4.16 2.60
C ASN A 61 7.44 4.21 2.95
N LEU A 62 6.99 5.24 3.69
CA LEU A 62 5.58 5.42 4.05
C LEU A 62 4.70 5.77 2.83
N ALA A 63 5.23 6.55 1.88
CA ALA A 63 4.53 6.85 0.64
C ALA A 63 4.32 5.60 -0.22
N TYR A 64 5.27 4.66 -0.20
CA TYR A 64 5.10 3.38 -0.87
C TYR A 64 3.94 2.59 -0.27
N THR A 65 3.80 2.53 1.06
CA THR A 65 2.67 1.80 1.68
C THR A 65 1.32 2.44 1.35
N ARG A 66 1.26 3.76 1.17
CA ARG A 66 0.04 4.47 0.74
C ARG A 66 -0.52 3.95 -0.58
N ARG A 67 0.30 3.35 -1.45
CA ARG A 67 -0.15 2.77 -2.73
C ARG A 67 -1.13 1.61 -2.58
N PHE A 68 -1.24 1.06 -1.37
CA PHE A 68 -2.13 -0.04 -1.01
C PHE A 68 -3.31 0.39 -0.14
N GLU A 69 -3.45 1.69 0.16
CA GLU A 69 -4.64 2.17 0.87
C GLU A 69 -5.90 1.89 0.05
N ALA A 70 -6.94 1.39 0.70
CA ALA A 70 -8.18 1.00 0.03
C ALA A 70 -8.80 2.14 -0.80
N SER A 71 -8.72 3.38 -0.31
CA SER A 71 -9.14 4.58 -1.04
C SER A 71 -8.33 4.81 -2.31
N VAL A 72 -7.01 4.66 -2.25
CA VAL A 72 -6.10 4.81 -3.40
C VAL A 72 -6.28 3.69 -4.41
N ILE A 73 -6.50 2.46 -3.93
CA ILE A 73 -6.81 1.31 -4.79
C ILE A 73 -8.14 1.56 -5.52
N GLU A 74 -9.16 2.02 -4.81
CA GLU A 74 -10.47 2.30 -5.38
C GLU A 74 -10.43 3.46 -6.39
N GLU A 75 -9.64 4.50 -6.13
CA GLU A 75 -9.38 5.58 -7.07
C GLU A 75 -8.74 5.05 -8.37
N ARG A 76 -7.74 4.16 -8.26
CA ARG A 76 -7.10 3.54 -9.43
C ARG A 76 -8.06 2.63 -10.18
N ARG A 77 -8.88 1.85 -9.48
CA ARG A 77 -9.92 1.01 -10.07
C ARG A 77 -10.90 1.86 -10.89
N LYS A 78 -11.39 2.95 -10.31
CA LYS A 78 -12.29 3.89 -10.99
C LYS A 78 -11.62 4.56 -12.20
N GLY A 79 -10.37 5.00 -12.05
CA GLY A 79 -9.62 5.57 -13.18
C GLY A 79 -9.41 4.59 -14.33
N ALA A 80 -9.14 3.31 -14.03
CA ALA A 80 -9.06 2.26 -15.04
C ALA A 80 -10.42 2.00 -15.73
N GLU A 81 -11.51 2.03 -14.97
CA GLU A 81 -12.87 1.91 -15.51
C GLU A 81 -13.22 3.08 -16.42
N ASP A 82 -12.93 4.31 -16.01
CA ASP A 82 -13.16 5.53 -16.78
C ASP A 82 -12.37 5.49 -18.11
N LEU A 83 -11.11 5.04 -18.06
CA LEU A 83 -10.26 4.85 -19.24
C LEU A 83 -10.86 3.83 -20.22
N LEU A 84 -11.31 2.68 -19.72
CA LEU A 84 -11.93 1.64 -20.57
C LEU A 84 -13.29 2.07 -21.09
N ARG A 85 -14.10 2.77 -20.29
CA ARG A 85 -15.39 3.30 -20.73
C ARG A 85 -15.24 4.35 -21.83
N PHE A 86 -14.17 5.15 -21.80
CA PHE A 86 -13.88 6.11 -22.87
C PHE A 86 -13.71 5.43 -24.23
N THR A 87 -13.14 4.22 -24.30
CA THR A 87 -12.94 3.53 -25.59
C THR A 87 -14.25 3.11 -26.24
N VAL A 88 -15.31 2.90 -25.47
CA VAL A 88 -16.66 2.57 -25.98
C VAL A 88 -17.18 3.65 -26.92
N HIS A 89 -16.83 4.91 -26.65
CA HIS A 89 -17.27 6.06 -27.44
C HIS A 89 -16.37 6.34 -28.66
N ILE A 90 -15.29 5.57 -28.85
CA ILE A 90 -14.40 5.70 -30.01
C ILE A 90 -14.34 4.34 -30.73
N PRO A 91 -15.26 4.06 -31.66
CA PRO A 91 -15.36 2.76 -32.33
C PRO A 91 -14.09 2.31 -33.05
N ALA A 92 -13.25 3.26 -33.51
CA ALA A 92 -11.96 2.97 -34.11
C ALA A 92 -11.00 2.22 -33.16
N LEU A 93 -11.15 2.40 -31.84
CA LEU A 93 -10.32 1.74 -30.83
C LEU A 93 -10.74 0.29 -30.57
N ASN A 94 -11.95 -0.13 -30.94
CA ASN A 94 -12.41 -1.51 -30.73
C ASN A 94 -11.58 -2.53 -31.53
N ASN A 95 -10.98 -2.10 -32.63
CA ASN A 95 -10.09 -2.93 -33.44
C ASN A 95 -8.61 -2.77 -33.09
N SER A 96 -8.27 -1.92 -32.11
CA SER A 96 -6.91 -1.67 -31.67
C SER A 96 -6.23 -2.98 -31.24
N PRO A 97 -5.03 -3.27 -31.76
CA PRO A 97 -4.25 -4.41 -31.31
C PRO A 97 -3.86 -4.28 -29.84
N GLN A 98 -3.66 -3.06 -29.31
CA GLN A 98 -3.35 -2.82 -27.90
C GLN A 98 -4.52 -3.21 -27.00
N LEU A 99 -5.75 -2.83 -27.38
CA LEU A 99 -6.95 -3.19 -26.63
C LEU A 99 -7.19 -4.71 -26.67
N LYS A 100 -7.01 -5.33 -27.85
CA LYS A 100 -7.14 -6.78 -28.02
C LYS A 100 -6.10 -7.57 -27.22
N GLU A 101 -4.85 -7.11 -27.20
CA GLU A 101 -3.77 -7.71 -26.40
C GLU A 101 -4.05 -7.58 -24.91
N PHE A 102 -4.53 -6.43 -24.46
CA PHE A 102 -4.87 -6.17 -23.06
C PHE A 102 -5.90 -7.17 -22.51
N PHE A 103 -6.85 -7.62 -23.32
CA PHE A 103 -7.85 -8.64 -22.96
C PHE A 103 -7.49 -10.06 -23.41
N ARG A 104 -6.31 -10.28 -24.00
CA ARG A 104 -5.88 -11.61 -24.45
C ARG A 104 -5.74 -12.55 -23.25
N GLY A 105 -6.34 -13.73 -23.34
CA GLY A 105 -6.29 -14.74 -22.27
C GLY A 105 -7.28 -14.52 -21.12
N GLY A 106 -8.16 -13.51 -21.22
CA GLY A 106 -9.28 -13.36 -20.29
C GLY A 106 -10.32 -14.47 -20.44
N GLU A 107 -10.97 -14.84 -19.34
CA GLU A 107 -12.07 -15.79 -19.35
C GLU A 107 -13.33 -15.16 -19.93
N VAL A 108 -13.97 -15.84 -20.87
CA VAL A 108 -15.26 -15.42 -21.44
C VAL A 108 -16.37 -16.07 -20.63
N THR A 109 -16.77 -15.42 -19.53
CA THR A 109 -17.95 -15.84 -18.78
C THR A 109 -19.21 -15.27 -19.45
N ARG A 110 -20.17 -16.13 -19.76
CA ARG A 110 -21.50 -15.72 -20.19
C ARG A 110 -22.31 -15.37 -18.94
N PRO A 111 -22.78 -14.11 -18.75
CA PRO A 111 -23.47 -13.71 -17.53
C PRO A 111 -24.78 -14.46 -17.23
N LEU A 112 -25.29 -15.26 -18.18
CA LEU A 112 -26.52 -16.03 -18.07
C LEU A 112 -26.24 -17.54 -18.20
N GLU A 113 -25.39 -18.10 -17.35
CA GLU A 113 -25.35 -19.56 -17.10
C GLU A 113 -25.35 -19.85 -15.60
N VAL A 114 -26.22 -19.16 -14.85
CA VAL A 114 -26.83 -19.71 -13.62
C VAL A 114 -28.25 -20.16 -14.01
N SER A 115 -28.32 -21.21 -14.81
CA SER A 115 -29.56 -21.93 -15.12
C SER A 115 -29.16 -23.35 -15.49
N GLY A 116 -28.70 -24.08 -14.48
CA GLY A 116 -28.31 -25.49 -14.61
C GLY A 116 -28.71 -26.32 -13.39
N ASP A 117 -29.56 -25.80 -12.49
CA ASP A 117 -30.09 -26.58 -11.36
C ASP A 117 -31.62 -26.50 -11.30
N LEU A 118 -32.27 -26.73 -12.44
CA LEU A 118 -33.73 -26.94 -12.51
C LEU A 118 -34.12 -28.29 -13.17
N HIS A 119 -33.21 -29.24 -13.28
CA HIS A 119 -33.54 -30.59 -13.72
C HIS A 119 -32.92 -31.69 -12.85
N ILE A 120 -33.10 -31.59 -11.52
CA ILE A 120 -33.17 -32.80 -10.69
C ILE A 120 -34.63 -32.96 -10.31
N LEU A 121 -35.36 -33.73 -11.13
CA LEU A 121 -36.67 -34.24 -10.71
C LEU A 121 -36.44 -35.10 -9.46
N PRO A 122 -37.27 -34.97 -8.41
CA PRO A 122 -37.14 -35.83 -7.23
C PRO A 122 -37.29 -37.30 -7.67
N PRO A 123 -36.45 -38.22 -7.16
CA PRO A 123 -36.63 -39.65 -7.38
C PRO A 123 -38.03 -40.06 -6.92
N PRO A 124 -38.75 -40.93 -7.68
CA PRO A 124 -40.09 -41.34 -7.31
C PRO A 124 -40.09 -41.99 -5.92
N LEU A 125 -41.09 -41.62 -5.11
CA LEU A 125 -41.24 -42.07 -3.73
C LEU A 125 -41.43 -43.60 -3.69
N ILE A 126 -40.43 -44.31 -3.15
CA ILE A 126 -40.59 -45.70 -2.70
C ILE A 126 -41.21 -45.66 -1.29
N PRO A 127 -42.25 -46.45 -0.98
CA PRO A 127 -42.81 -46.52 0.37
C PRO A 127 -41.78 -47.08 1.36
N THR A 128 -41.41 -46.32 2.39
CA THR A 128 -40.66 -46.81 3.55
C THR A 128 -41.58 -47.58 4.51
N PRO A 129 -41.17 -48.76 5.03
CA PRO A 129 -41.86 -49.41 6.13
C PRO A 129 -41.54 -48.74 7.49
N PRO A 130 -42.39 -48.90 8.53
CA PRO A 130 -42.32 -48.15 9.79
C PRO A 130 -41.26 -48.71 10.78
N PRO A 131 -40.94 -47.97 11.86
CA PRO A 131 -39.76 -48.19 12.68
C PRO A 131 -40.03 -49.11 13.89
N ASP A 132 -39.06 -49.94 14.24
CA ASP A 132 -38.99 -50.61 15.55
C ASP A 132 -37.56 -50.50 16.12
N ASP A 133 -37.41 -49.76 17.23
CA ASP A 133 -36.34 -49.88 18.22
C ASP A 133 -36.58 -51.18 19.05
N PRO A 134 -35.64 -51.82 19.80
CA PRO A 134 -34.67 -51.16 20.69
C PRO A 134 -33.29 -51.87 20.93
N ARG A 135 -32.36 -51.13 21.58
CA ARG A 135 -31.45 -51.54 22.70
C ARG A 135 -29.93 -51.26 22.51
N LEU A 136 -29.42 -50.35 23.35
CA LEU A 136 -28.00 -50.22 23.79
C LEU A 136 -27.59 -51.36 24.76
N PRO A 137 -26.34 -51.49 25.27
CA PRO A 137 -25.07 -50.74 25.02
C PRO A 137 -23.83 -51.66 24.80
N GLN A 138 -22.60 -51.11 24.63
CA GLN A 138 -21.40 -51.39 25.47
C GLN A 138 -19.99 -51.41 24.80
N LEU A 139 -19.03 -50.76 25.49
CA LEU A 139 -17.59 -51.05 25.70
C LEU A 139 -16.48 -50.44 24.80
N LEU A 140 -15.64 -49.59 25.44
CA LEU A 140 -14.20 -49.39 25.18
C LEU A 140 -13.40 -50.58 25.79
N PRO A 141 -12.10 -50.87 25.48
CA PRO A 141 -10.94 -50.03 25.90
C PRO A 141 -9.60 -50.12 25.09
N ALA A 142 -8.69 -49.15 25.40
CA ALA A 142 -7.20 -49.22 25.52
C ALA A 142 -6.32 -49.65 24.30
N GLU A 143 -5.05 -49.27 24.08
CA GLU A 143 -3.96 -48.51 24.74
C GLU A 143 -2.88 -48.27 23.63
N ARG A 144 -1.99 -47.26 23.68
CA ARG A 144 -0.53 -47.34 23.99
C ARG A 144 0.10 -45.97 23.65
N ARG A 145 0.59 -45.16 24.60
CA ARG A 145 1.95 -45.03 25.20
C ARG A 145 3.14 -44.68 24.27
N GLY A 146 3.90 -43.64 24.69
CA GLY A 146 5.32 -43.34 24.40
C GLY A 146 5.56 -41.93 23.83
N LEU A 147 5.82 -40.84 24.58
CA LEU A 147 7.01 -40.35 25.33
C LEU A 147 8.25 -39.96 24.46
N GLU A 148 8.53 -38.64 24.48
CA GLU A 148 9.82 -37.91 24.42
C GLU A 148 10.78 -38.06 23.22
N GLU A 149 11.10 -36.94 22.56
CA GLU A 149 12.49 -36.48 22.50
C GLU A 149 12.57 -34.96 22.24
N LEU A 150 13.58 -34.36 22.87
CA LEU A 150 13.87 -32.95 23.00
C LEU A 150 14.95 -32.57 21.96
N GLU A 151 14.70 -31.60 21.08
CA GLU A 151 15.78 -30.93 20.34
C GLU A 151 15.46 -29.44 20.08
N VAL A 152 16.20 -28.58 20.79
CA VAL A 152 16.45 -27.15 20.52
C VAL A 152 17.70 -27.14 19.62
N PRO A 153 17.85 -26.33 18.53
CA PRO A 153 18.27 -24.92 18.70
C PRO A 153 18.10 -23.92 17.53
N VAL A 154 17.96 -22.64 17.88
CA VAL A 154 18.85 -21.49 17.54
C VAL A 154 18.00 -20.20 17.60
N ASP A 155 18.19 -19.47 18.69
CA ASP A 155 17.71 -18.09 18.86
C ASP A 155 18.33 -17.16 17.80
N PRO A 156 17.54 -16.26 17.18
CA PRO A 156 18.11 -15.05 16.58
C PRO A 156 18.73 -14.18 17.69
N PRO A 157 19.75 -13.35 17.37
CA PRO A 157 20.47 -12.59 18.38
C PRO A 157 19.52 -11.68 19.18
N PRO A 158 19.77 -11.45 20.49
CA PRO A 158 18.87 -10.65 21.30
C PRO A 158 18.80 -9.22 20.74
N SER A 159 17.60 -8.85 20.31
CA SER A 159 17.23 -7.45 20.13
C SER A 159 17.51 -6.72 21.45
N SER A 160 18.14 -5.55 21.36
CA SER A 160 18.34 -4.69 22.52
C SER A 160 17.01 -4.50 23.26
N PRO A 161 16.94 -4.54 24.60
CA PRO A 161 15.69 -4.31 25.35
C PRO A 161 14.98 -3.00 24.98
N ALA A 162 15.75 -2.02 24.49
CA ALA A 162 15.20 -0.78 23.95
C ALA A 162 14.42 -1.00 22.64
N GLN A 163 14.85 -1.92 21.77
CA GLN A 163 14.18 -2.23 20.51
C GLN A 163 12.88 -2.98 20.75
N GLU A 164 12.81 -3.93 21.70
CA GLU A 164 11.56 -4.61 22.07
C GLU A 164 10.53 -3.65 22.68
N ALA A 165 10.95 -2.73 23.54
CA ALA A 165 10.06 -1.72 24.10
C ALA A 165 9.55 -0.75 23.03
N LEU A 166 10.40 -0.36 22.08
CA LEU A 166 9.99 0.42 20.91
C LEU A 166 9.03 -0.37 20.04
N ASP A 167 9.34 -1.64 19.77
CA ASP A 167 8.50 -2.51 18.97
C ASP A 167 7.12 -2.66 19.63
N LEU A 168 7.01 -2.91 20.93
CA LEU A 168 5.72 -2.93 21.65
C LEU A 168 4.95 -1.59 21.58
N LEU A 169 5.65 -0.45 21.56
CA LEU A 169 5.02 0.87 21.36
C LEU A 169 4.47 1.07 19.94
N PHE A 170 5.08 0.40 18.95
CA PHE A 170 4.78 0.57 17.52
C PHE A 170 4.01 -0.59 16.90
N HIS A 171 3.94 -1.77 17.52
CA HIS A 171 3.29 -2.98 16.99
C HIS A 171 1.78 -2.97 17.30
N CYS A 172 0.97 -2.75 16.26
CA CYS A 172 -0.34 -3.36 16.18
C CYS A 172 -0.13 -4.80 15.67
N GLU A 173 -0.44 -5.79 16.49
CA GLU A 173 -0.27 -7.21 16.18
C GLU A 173 -1.04 -7.58 14.90
N SER A 174 -0.32 -8.09 13.91
CA SER A 174 -0.89 -8.75 12.74
C SER A 174 -0.25 -10.14 12.66
N THR A 175 -0.77 -11.04 13.48
CA THR A 175 -0.65 -12.47 13.21
C THR A 175 -1.45 -12.73 11.93
N GLU A 176 -0.82 -13.27 10.91
CA GLU A 176 -1.26 -14.46 10.16
C GLU A 176 -0.11 -14.85 9.20
N GLU A 177 0.62 -15.90 9.59
CA GLU A 177 1.04 -17.06 8.79
C GLU A 177 1.72 -16.91 7.42
N ALA A 178 2.84 -17.63 7.34
CA ALA A 178 3.71 -17.78 6.18
C ALA A 178 3.00 -18.43 4.98
N SER A 179 3.26 -17.88 3.79
CA SER A 179 3.34 -18.65 2.56
C SER A 179 4.64 -18.32 1.87
N SER A 180 5.57 -19.26 1.94
CA SER A 180 6.84 -19.25 1.26
C SER A 180 6.64 -19.45 -0.24
N SER A 181 7.27 -18.62 -1.07
CA SER A 181 7.90 -19.02 -2.34
C SER A 181 8.72 -17.87 -2.95
N PRO A 182 9.76 -18.18 -3.76
CA PRO A 182 10.97 -17.37 -3.82
C PRO A 182 11.12 -16.51 -5.09
N ALA A 183 12.03 -15.54 -4.97
CA ALA A 183 12.76 -14.84 -6.04
C ALA A 183 11.96 -13.95 -7.01
N ARG A 184 12.03 -12.63 -6.79
CA ARG A 184 12.58 -11.67 -7.78
C ARG A 184 13.30 -10.54 -7.06
N GLY A 185 14.53 -10.26 -7.53
CA GLY A 185 15.54 -9.46 -6.86
C GLY A 185 15.08 -8.08 -6.41
N SER A 186 15.56 -7.69 -5.23
CA SER A 186 15.56 -6.32 -4.75
C SER A 186 16.29 -5.45 -5.78
N LEU A 187 15.57 -4.57 -6.48
CA LEU A 187 16.16 -3.53 -7.32
C LEU A 187 17.17 -2.74 -6.48
N THR A 188 18.37 -2.59 -7.02
CA THR A 188 19.45 -1.87 -6.34
C THR A 188 19.13 -0.37 -6.27
N GLU A 189 19.76 0.34 -5.32
CA GLU A 189 19.58 1.80 -5.15
C GLU A 189 19.82 2.59 -6.45
N ALA A 190 20.66 2.06 -7.35
CA ALA A 190 20.92 2.61 -8.68
C ALA A 190 19.73 2.45 -9.66
N GLU A 191 18.99 1.35 -9.59
CA GLU A 191 17.81 1.13 -10.45
C GLU A 191 16.59 1.92 -9.96
N LEU A 192 16.49 2.14 -8.65
CA LEU A 192 15.49 3.04 -8.07
C LEU A 192 15.76 4.50 -8.42
N ALA A 193 17.03 4.88 -8.59
CA ALA A 193 17.42 6.21 -9.02
C ALA A 193 17.04 6.52 -10.48
N LEU A 194 16.87 5.51 -11.34
CA LEU A 194 16.48 5.69 -12.75
C LEU A 194 15.08 6.30 -12.90
N PHE A 195 14.22 6.14 -11.88
CA PHE A 195 12.85 6.66 -11.88
C PHE A 195 12.67 7.93 -11.03
N ASP A 196 13.74 8.49 -10.44
CA ASP A 196 13.69 9.77 -9.73
C ASP A 196 13.82 10.93 -10.73
N PRO A 197 12.81 11.81 -10.88
CA PRO A 197 12.87 12.98 -11.77
C PRO A 197 14.00 13.96 -11.43
N PHE A 198 14.68 13.80 -10.29
CA PHE A 198 15.78 14.62 -9.81
C PHE A 198 17.10 13.85 -9.63
N SER A 199 17.19 12.60 -10.09
CA SER A 199 18.47 11.87 -10.09
C SER A 199 19.46 12.59 -10.97
N LYS A 200 20.50 13.13 -10.33
CA LYS A 200 21.51 13.97 -10.96
C LYS A 200 22.52 13.12 -11.72
N GLU A 201 22.11 12.59 -12.85
CA GLU A 201 23.03 12.17 -13.90
C GLU A 201 23.03 13.27 -14.97
N GLY A 202 24.07 14.12 -14.93
CA GLY A 202 24.46 15.07 -15.99
C GLY A 202 23.35 15.83 -16.72
N ASP A 203 22.64 16.74 -16.04
CA ASP A 203 21.57 17.52 -16.69
C ASP A 203 22.10 18.78 -17.40
N PRO A 204 21.95 18.95 -18.74
CA PRO A 204 22.35 20.15 -19.49
C PRO A 204 21.33 21.31 -19.32
N LEU A 205 20.80 21.49 -18.11
CA LEU A 205 19.60 22.28 -17.83
C LEU A 205 19.71 23.82 -17.79
N PRO A 206 20.86 24.51 -17.66
CA PRO A 206 20.81 25.98 -17.60
C PRO A 206 20.33 26.60 -18.92
N ALA A 207 20.78 26.06 -20.07
CA ALA A 207 20.39 26.56 -21.40
C ALA A 207 18.90 26.31 -21.73
N ARG A 208 18.34 25.18 -21.28
CA ARG A 208 16.93 24.85 -21.53
C ARG A 208 15.99 25.68 -20.66
N GLN A 209 16.34 25.93 -19.39
CA GLN A 209 15.57 26.83 -18.53
C GLN A 209 15.58 28.27 -19.04
N GLU A 210 16.72 28.74 -19.56
CA GLU A 210 16.83 30.06 -20.17
C GLU A 210 16.00 30.18 -21.45
N GLY A 211 16.00 29.13 -22.29
CA GLY A 211 15.14 29.04 -23.47
C GLY A 211 13.64 29.12 -23.14
N VAL A 212 13.19 28.41 -22.09
CA VAL A 212 11.80 28.49 -21.63
C VAL A 212 11.46 29.88 -21.09
N LYS A 213 12.33 30.48 -20.27
CA LYS A 213 12.13 31.84 -19.73
C LYS A 213 12.05 32.89 -20.84
N LYS A 214 12.92 32.79 -21.86
CA LYS A 214 12.92 33.69 -23.02
C LYS A 214 11.63 33.57 -23.83
N LYS A 215 11.18 32.33 -24.09
CA LYS A 215 9.93 32.09 -24.83
C LYS A 215 8.71 32.57 -24.04
N ALA A 216 8.68 32.36 -22.72
CA ALA A 216 7.60 32.86 -21.86
C ALA A 216 7.53 34.39 -21.85
N ALA A 217 8.67 35.08 -21.78
CA ALA A 217 8.73 36.53 -21.87
C ALA A 217 8.23 37.07 -23.23
N GLU A 218 8.56 36.38 -24.32
CA GLU A 218 8.08 36.74 -25.66
C GLU A 218 6.56 36.59 -25.80
N TYR A 219 5.98 35.50 -25.26
CA TYR A 219 4.53 35.32 -25.23
C TYR A 219 3.82 36.41 -24.43
N LEU A 220 4.33 36.79 -23.26
CA LEU A 220 3.76 37.86 -22.44
C LEU A 220 3.81 39.20 -23.17
N LYS A 221 4.94 39.54 -23.79
CA LYS A 221 5.09 40.78 -24.56
C LYS A 221 4.12 40.83 -25.74
N ARG A 222 3.97 39.72 -26.46
CA ARG A 222 3.02 39.60 -27.58
C ARG A 222 1.57 39.71 -27.11
N ALA A 223 1.24 39.14 -25.95
CA ALA A 223 -0.10 39.25 -25.37
C ALA A 223 -0.44 40.70 -24.97
N GLU A 224 0.50 41.43 -24.37
CA GLU A 224 0.32 42.86 -24.07
C GLU A 224 0.12 43.71 -25.34
N GLU A 225 0.85 43.41 -26.41
CA GLU A 225 0.75 44.12 -27.68
C GLU A 225 -0.61 43.86 -28.36
N ILE A 226 -1.09 42.62 -28.34
CA ILE A 226 -2.43 42.26 -28.80
C ILE A 226 -3.51 42.97 -27.99
N LEU A 227 -3.33 43.05 -26.67
CA LEU A 227 -4.28 43.72 -25.77
C LEU A 227 -4.32 45.23 -26.01
N ARG A 228 -3.17 45.87 -26.22
CA ARG A 228 -3.10 47.29 -26.62
C ARG A 228 -3.78 47.56 -27.95
N LEU A 229 -3.57 46.68 -28.95
CA LEU A 229 -4.22 46.81 -30.26
C LEU A 229 -5.75 46.67 -30.15
N HIS A 230 -6.25 45.78 -29.30
CA HIS A 230 -7.70 45.65 -29.07
C HIS A 230 -8.28 46.87 -28.32
N LEU A 231 -7.56 47.40 -27.33
CA LEU A 231 -7.98 48.61 -26.63
C LEU A 231 -8.00 49.85 -27.54
N SER A 232 -7.10 49.92 -28.53
CA SER A 232 -7.10 51.02 -29.52
C SER A 232 -8.19 50.92 -30.59
N GLN A 233 -8.87 49.77 -30.71
CA GLN A 233 -9.95 49.55 -31.68
C GLN A 233 -11.36 49.64 -31.05
N LEU A 234 -11.45 49.88 -29.74
CA LEU A 234 -12.72 50.16 -29.08
C LEU A 234 -13.14 51.62 -29.41
N PRO A 235 -14.37 51.85 -29.90
CA PRO A 235 -14.90 53.21 -30.03
C PRO A 235 -15.04 53.85 -28.64
N PRO A 236 -14.98 55.20 -28.55
CA PRO A 236 -15.09 55.94 -27.30
C PRO A 236 -16.44 55.75 -26.59
#